data_AF-A0A9W9YRJ0-F1
#
_entry.id   AF-A0A9W9YRJ0-F1
#
_cell.length_a   1.000
_cell.length_b   1.000
_cell.length_c   1.000
_cell.angle_alpha   90.00
_cell.angle_beta   90.00
_cell.angle_gamma   90.00
#
_symmetry.space_group_name_H-M   'P 1'
#
loop_
_entity.id
_entity.type
_entity.pdbx_description
1 polymer ?
#
loop_
_entity_poly.entity_id
_entity_poly.type
_entity_poly.pdbx_seq_one_letter_code
_entity_poly.pdbx_strand_id
1 'polypeptide(L)'
;MSVLSESAPRELKAKYAFKIFDFDQDEYLSKEDLKQTLRAITANELTDEEMVFVTDKLLEEADLDEDGFLSYTEFENVIARSPEFIK
;
A
#
# COMPACT_ATOMS: atom_id res chain seq x y z
N MET A 1 11.69 -19.33 18.36
CA MET A 1 11.81 -18.54 17.12
C MET A 1 11.38 -17.12 17.46
N SER A 2 12.29 -16.16 17.34
CA SER A 2 12.02 -14.76 17.68
C SER A 2 11.57 -14.02 16.43
N VAL A 3 10.48 -13.27 16.53
CA VAL A 3 9.79 -12.55 15.43
C VAL A 3 10.55 -11.30 14.93
N LEU A 4 11.79 -11.11 15.38
CA LEU A 4 12.61 -9.91 15.17
C LEU A 4 13.95 -10.23 14.48
N SER A 5 13.97 -11.14 13.51
CA SER A 5 15.19 -11.47 12.76
C SER A 5 15.18 -10.81 11.38
N GLU A 6 16.30 -10.20 10.99
CA GLU A 6 16.55 -9.46 9.72
C GLU A 6 16.30 -10.22 8.40
N SER A 7 15.84 -11.48 8.45
CA SER A 7 15.34 -12.25 7.30
C SER A 7 13.83 -12.43 7.33
N ALA A 8 13.08 -11.41 7.76
CA ALA A 8 11.62 -11.45 7.61
C ALA A 8 11.30 -11.59 6.11
N PRO A 9 10.55 -12.64 5.70
CA PRO A 9 10.21 -12.83 4.29
C PRO A 9 9.49 -11.58 3.79
N ARG A 10 9.72 -11.23 2.52
CA ARG A 10 9.06 -10.07 1.89
C ARG A 10 7.55 -10.14 2.06
N GLU A 11 6.99 -11.34 2.04
CA GLU A 11 5.59 -11.64 2.34
C GLU A 11 5.16 -11.14 3.74
N LEU A 12 5.99 -11.31 4.77
CA LEU A 12 5.69 -10.75 6.09
C LEU A 12 5.69 -9.21 6.04
N LYS A 13 6.70 -8.59 5.42
CA LYS A 13 6.78 -7.13 5.32
C LYS A 13 5.61 -6.56 4.53
N ALA A 14 5.25 -7.18 3.41
CA ALA A 14 4.10 -6.84 2.60
C ALA A 14 2.81 -6.99 3.40
N LYS A 15 2.64 -8.08 4.16
CA LYS A 15 1.46 -8.29 5.01
C LYS A 15 1.34 -7.29 6.15
N TYR A 16 2.46 -6.93 6.78
CA TYR A 16 2.48 -5.90 7.82
C TYR A 16 2.22 -4.51 7.22
N ALA A 17 2.82 -4.20 6.08
CA ALA A 17 2.54 -2.99 5.33
C ALA A 17 1.04 -2.94 5.00
N PHE A 18 0.51 -3.95 4.32
CA PHE A 18 -0.90 -4.04 3.94
C PHE A 18 -1.82 -3.77 5.14
N LYS A 19 -1.55 -4.38 6.30
CA LYS A 19 -2.30 -4.12 7.54
C LYS A 19 -2.18 -2.70 8.12
N ILE A 20 -1.11 -1.98 7.82
CA ILE A 20 -0.93 -0.57 8.20
C ILE A 20 -1.68 0.33 7.22
N PHE A 21 -1.72 -0.06 5.93
CA PHE A 21 -2.43 0.67 4.89
C PHE A 21 -3.94 0.44 4.95
N ASP A 22 -4.40 -0.76 5.34
CA ASP A 22 -5.80 -1.18 5.44
C ASP A 22 -6.39 -0.73 6.79
N PHE A 23 -7.14 0.38 6.78
CA PHE A 23 -7.71 0.97 7.99
C PHE A 23 -8.98 0.27 8.45
N ASP A 24 -9.82 -0.18 7.53
CA ASP A 24 -11.07 -0.90 7.82
C ASP A 24 -10.90 -2.41 8.04
N GLN A 25 -9.70 -2.94 7.77
CA GLN A 25 -9.33 -4.34 7.95
C GLN A 25 -10.16 -5.30 7.10
N ASP A 26 -10.57 -4.85 5.90
CA ASP A 26 -11.36 -5.60 4.95
C ASP A 26 -10.52 -6.59 4.12
N GLU A 27 -9.18 -6.55 4.26
CA GLU A 27 -8.23 -7.27 3.40
C GLU A 27 -8.16 -6.73 1.96
N TYR A 28 -8.72 -5.53 1.73
CA TYR A 28 -8.67 -4.76 0.49
C TYR A 28 -8.25 -3.32 0.78
N LEU A 29 -7.48 -2.72 -0.12
CA LEU A 29 -7.06 -1.32 -0.02
C LEU A 29 -7.91 -0.46 -0.94
N SER A 30 -8.84 0.29 -0.37
CA SER A 30 -9.67 1.21 -1.14
C SER A 30 -8.91 2.49 -1.50
N LYS A 31 -9.46 3.27 -2.45
CA LYS A 31 -9.00 4.65 -2.73
C LYS A 31 -8.93 5.51 -1.47
N GLU A 32 -9.79 5.26 -0.49
CA GLU A 32 -9.84 6.03 0.77
C GLU A 32 -8.71 5.62 1.71
N ASP A 33 -8.46 4.32 1.88
CA ASP A 33 -7.33 3.77 2.65
C ASP A 33 -5.98 4.27 2.15
N LEU A 34 -5.80 4.24 0.82
CA LEU A 34 -4.58 4.72 0.18
C LEU A 34 -4.39 6.22 0.43
N LYS A 35 -5.44 7.03 0.31
CA LYS A 35 -5.37 8.46 0.63
C LYS A 35 -5.04 8.70 2.10
N GLN A 36 -5.71 8.02 3.02
CA GLN A 36 -5.45 8.18 4.45
C GLN A 36 -4.03 7.77 4.81
N THR A 37 -3.54 6.68 4.22
CA THR A 37 -2.21 6.20 4.51
C THR A 37 -1.13 7.07 3.87
N LEU A 38 -1.33 7.55 2.63
CA LEU A 38 -0.44 8.54 2.01
C LEU A 38 -0.36 9.82 2.85
N ARG A 39 -1.48 10.31 3.40
CA ARG A 39 -1.45 11.44 4.34
C ARG A 39 -0.65 11.13 5.60
N ALA A 40 -0.80 9.92 6.14
CA ALA A 40 -0.12 9.50 7.35
C ALA A 40 1.39 9.34 7.14
N ILE A 41 1.82 8.77 6.01
CA ILE A 41 3.24 8.55 5.68
C ILE A 41 3.92 9.85 5.31
N THR A 42 3.28 10.66 4.46
CA THR A 42 3.86 11.92 3.99
C THR A 42 3.65 13.06 4.98
N ALA A 43 3.15 12.79 6.20
CA ALA A 43 2.90 13.78 7.25
C ALA A 43 2.16 15.04 6.75
N ASN A 44 1.25 14.86 5.80
CA ASN A 44 0.51 15.94 5.14
C ASN A 44 1.38 16.94 4.32
N GLU A 45 2.57 16.53 3.85
CA GLU A 45 3.43 17.35 2.98
C GLU A 45 2.92 17.41 1.52
N LEU A 46 2.09 16.46 1.09
CA LEU A 46 1.44 16.47 -0.22
C LEU A 46 0.16 17.30 -0.19
N THR A 47 -0.12 18.02 -1.27
CA THR A 47 -1.42 18.69 -1.49
C THR A 47 -2.49 17.67 -1.85
N ASP A 48 -3.77 18.04 -1.70
CA ASP A 48 -4.89 17.19 -2.09
C ASP A 48 -4.83 16.75 -3.57
N GLU A 49 -4.34 17.62 -4.45
CA GLU A 49 -4.16 17.34 -5.87
C GLU A 49 -3.06 16.29 -6.11
N GLU A 50 -1.91 16.44 -5.46
CA GLU A 50 -0.80 15.48 -5.58
C GLU A 50 -1.19 14.12 -4.98
N MET A 51 -1.91 14.11 -3.86
CA MET A 51 -2.46 12.89 -3.28
C MET A 51 -3.39 12.17 -4.25
N VAL A 52 -4.33 12.90 -4.87
CA VAL A 52 -5.25 12.31 -5.85
C VAL A 52 -4.47 11.78 -7.03
N PHE A 53 -3.50 12.53 -7.55
CA PHE A 53 -2.68 12.12 -8.67
C PHE A 53 -1.87 10.85 -8.37
N VAL A 54 -1.19 10.79 -7.21
CA VAL A 54 -0.40 9.63 -6.79
C VAL A 54 -1.30 8.42 -6.52
N THR A 55 -2.46 8.62 -5.88
CA THR A 55 -3.42 7.54 -5.62
C THR A 55 -3.94 6.97 -6.94
N ASP A 56 -4.35 7.83 -7.87
CA ASP A 56 -4.91 7.40 -9.15
C ASP A 56 -3.86 6.71 -10.02
N LYS A 57 -2.62 7.23 -10.05
CA LYS A 57 -1.50 6.56 -10.72
C LYS A 57 -1.14 5.21 -10.08
N LEU A 58 -1.19 5.13 -8.75
CA LEU A 58 -0.92 3.89 -8.05
C LEU A 58 -1.98 2.85 -8.39
N LEU A 59 -3.26 3.20 -8.32
CA LEU A 59 -4.33 2.28 -8.73
C LEU A 59 -4.21 1.92 -10.21
N GLU A 60 -3.97 2.86 -11.12
CA GLU A 60 -3.79 2.54 -12.55
C GLU A 60 -2.67 1.50 -12.81
N GLU A 61 -1.61 1.51 -12.01
CA GLU A 61 -0.51 0.54 -12.13
C GLU A 61 -0.70 -0.74 -11.32
N ALA A 62 -1.48 -0.68 -10.26
CA ALA A 62 -1.62 -1.74 -9.26
C ALA A 62 -2.89 -2.57 -9.43
N ASP A 63 -4.00 -1.89 -9.71
CA ASP A 63 -5.34 -2.42 -9.91
C ASP A 63 -5.40 -3.03 -11.31
N LEU A 64 -5.14 -4.34 -11.39
CA LEU A 64 -5.07 -5.09 -12.63
C LEU A 64 -6.45 -5.51 -13.10
N ASP A 65 -7.41 -5.59 -12.17
CA ASP A 65 -8.80 -5.95 -12.47
C ASP A 65 -9.75 -4.73 -12.56
N GLU A 66 -9.24 -3.52 -12.28
CA GLU A 66 -9.96 -2.25 -12.36
C GLU A 66 -11.24 -2.22 -11.49
N ASP A 67 -11.25 -2.94 -10.36
CA ASP A 67 -12.36 -2.93 -9.40
C ASP A 67 -12.32 -1.69 -8.47
N GLY A 68 -11.20 -0.94 -8.48
CA GLY A 68 -10.98 0.25 -7.68
C GLY A 68 -10.44 -0.05 -6.28
N PHE A 69 -10.07 -1.30 -6.01
CA PHE A 69 -9.53 -1.79 -4.75
C PHE A 69 -8.25 -2.58 -5.03
N LEU A 70 -7.22 -2.40 -4.20
CA LEU A 70 -6.04 -3.25 -4.25
C LEU A 70 -6.25 -4.48 -3.36
N SER A 71 -6.32 -5.65 -3.96
CA SER A 71 -6.23 -6.90 -3.23
C SER A 71 -4.81 -7.16 -2.72
N TYR A 72 -4.67 -8.03 -1.71
CA TYR A 72 -3.35 -8.45 -1.20
C TYR A 72 -2.40 -8.92 -2.32
N THR A 73 -2.93 -9.64 -3.32
CA THR A 73 -2.13 -10.16 -4.44
C THR A 73 -1.59 -9.05 -5.32
N GLU A 74 -2.40 -8.04 -5.62
CA GLU A 74 -2.01 -6.88 -6.42
C GLU A 74 -1.00 -6.02 -5.67
N PHE A 75 -1.25 -5.78 -4.39
CA PHE A 75 -0.32 -5.05 -3.53
C PHE A 75 1.04 -5.73 -3.42
N GLU A 76 1.08 -7.06 -3.28
CA GLU A 76 2.33 -7.81 -3.25
C GLU A 76 3.09 -7.68 -4.58
N ASN A 77 2.36 -7.68 -5.71
CA ASN A 77 2.93 -7.51 -7.04
C ASN A 77 3.49 -6.09 -7.25
N VAL A 78 2.80 -5.08 -6.74
CA VAL A 78 3.22 -3.66 -6.76
C VAL A 78 4.47 -3.48 -5.90
N ILE A 79 4.49 -4.01 -4.69
CA ILE A 79 5.66 -3.99 -3.81
C ILE A 79 6.86 -4.71 -4.46
N ALA A 80 6.61 -5.82 -5.14
CA ALA A 80 7.65 -6.57 -5.83
C ALA A 80 8.24 -5.79 -7.02
N ARG A 81 7.43 -4.97 -7.69
CA ARG A 81 7.84 -4.09 -8.79
C ARG A 81 8.47 -2.77 -8.31
N SER A 82 7.99 -2.24 -7.19
CA SER A 82 8.31 -0.91 -6.67
C SER A 82 8.79 -1.00 -5.21
N PRO A 83 10.05 -1.42 -4.98
CA PRO A 83 10.61 -1.60 -3.63
C PRO A 83 10.77 -0.28 -2.85
N GLU A 84 10.61 0.88 -3.50
CA GLU A 84 10.62 2.20 -2.84
C GLU A 84 9.47 2.37 -1.84
N PHE A 85 8.40 1.56 -1.94
CA PHE A 85 7.30 1.57 -0.97
C PHE A 85 7.66 1.03 0.42
N ILE A 86 8.77 0.27 0.56
CA ILE A 86 9.17 -0.35 1.84
C ILE A 86 10.60 0.05 2.27
N LYS A 87 11.17 1.10 1.67
CA LYS A 87 12.55 1.51 1.95
C LYS A 87 12.65 2.56 3.04
#